data_AF-A0A7J3KLM2-F1
#
_entry.id   AF-A0A7J3KLM2-F1
#
_cell.length_a   1.000
_cell.length_b   1.000
_cell.length_c   1.000
_cell.angle_alpha   90.00
_cell.angle_beta   90.00
_cell.angle_gamma   90.00
#
_symmetry.space_group_name_H-M   'P 1'
#
loop_
_entity.id
_entity.type
_entity.pdbx_description
1 polymer ?
#
loop_
_entity_poly.entity_id
_entity_poly.type
_entity_poly.pdbx_seq_one_letter_code
_entity_poly.pdbx_strand_id
1 'polypeptide(L)'
;MKDFRDSLNFLKPYNSLTEVLTDHKLAALGDAFINFAYSLALSKKRGQPSGAKVKGAILKEAFRKAGLREHMPSRVSSHIIADAAEALIAYAWLKKHITLEECVAILTKTENMVDSFTELLSKIREKVTF
;
A
#
# COMPACT_ATOMS: atom_id res chain seq x y z
N MET A 1 5.33 -27.26 -4.36
CA MET A 1 5.64 -26.51 -3.13
C MET A 1 4.39 -25.72 -2.79
N LYS A 2 3.82 -25.87 -1.59
CA LYS A 2 2.64 -25.06 -1.19
C LYS A 2 3.08 -23.61 -1.12
N ASP A 3 2.34 -22.67 -1.70
CA ASP A 3 2.72 -21.26 -1.60
C ASP A 3 2.63 -20.83 -0.13
N PHE A 4 3.59 -20.04 0.36
CA PHE A 4 3.50 -19.45 1.70
C PHE A 4 2.17 -18.72 1.89
N ARG A 5 1.65 -18.09 0.83
CA ARG A 5 0.38 -17.37 0.84
C ARG A 5 -0.85 -18.29 1.03
N ASP A 6 -0.77 -19.55 0.62
CA ASP A 6 -1.81 -20.57 0.85
C ASP A 6 -1.86 -21.05 2.32
N SER A 7 -0.93 -20.55 3.16
CA SER A 7 -0.90 -20.81 4.61
C SER A 7 -1.30 -19.59 5.45
N LEU A 8 -1.65 -18.47 4.82
CA LEU A 8 -2.06 -17.24 5.50
C LEU A 8 -3.54 -17.31 5.90
N ASN A 9 -3.82 -18.14 6.90
CA ASN A 9 -5.17 -18.39 7.42
C ASN A 9 -5.83 -17.15 8.06
N PHE A 10 -5.08 -16.04 8.22
CA PHE A 10 -5.60 -14.77 8.72
C PHE A 10 -6.21 -13.89 7.62
N LEU A 11 -5.99 -14.21 6.34
CA LEU A 11 -6.61 -13.49 5.23
C LEU A 11 -8.02 -14.02 5.00
N LYS A 12 -9.01 -13.19 5.32
CA LYS A 12 -10.40 -13.44 4.90
C LYS A 12 -10.51 -13.31 3.36
N PRO A 13 -11.51 -13.96 2.73
CA PRO A 13 -11.88 -13.62 1.36
C PRO A 13 -12.38 -12.17 1.34
N TYR A 14 -11.92 -11.39 0.37
CA TYR A 14 -12.39 -10.04 0.12
C TYR A 14 -13.19 -10.07 -1.19
N ASN A 15 -14.41 -9.54 -1.19
CA ASN A 15 -15.31 -9.55 -2.35
C ASN A 15 -15.42 -8.16 -3.01
N SER A 16 -14.78 -7.14 -2.42
CA SER A 16 -14.79 -5.80 -2.98
C SER A 16 -13.60 -4.97 -2.50
N LEU A 17 -13.32 -3.91 -3.25
CA LEU A 17 -12.29 -2.93 -2.88
C LEU A 17 -12.61 -2.29 -1.53
N THR A 18 -13.87 -1.95 -1.27
CA THR A 18 -14.29 -1.35 0.00
C THR A 18 -13.99 -2.24 1.21
N GLU A 19 -14.14 -3.57 1.09
CA GLU A 19 -13.80 -4.50 2.18
C GLU A 19 -12.30 -4.51 2.50
N VAL A 20 -11.43 -4.36 1.50
CA VAL A 20 -9.98 -4.23 1.69
C VAL A 20 -9.66 -2.89 2.35
N LEU A 21 -10.19 -1.80 1.80
CA LEU A 21 -9.88 -0.44 2.24
C LEU A 21 -10.34 -0.13 3.67
N THR A 22 -11.28 -0.91 4.20
CA THR A 22 -11.83 -0.75 5.56
C THR A 22 -11.29 -1.78 6.55
N ASP A 23 -10.31 -2.59 6.16
CA ASP A 23 -9.70 -3.60 7.03
C ASP A 23 -8.53 -3.03 7.85
N HIS A 24 -8.83 -2.62 9.09
CA HIS A 24 -7.84 -2.06 10.00
C HIS A 24 -6.72 -3.04 10.41
N LYS A 25 -6.98 -4.36 10.42
CA LYS A 25 -5.94 -5.34 10.75
C LYS A 25 -4.96 -5.47 9.58
N LEU A 26 -5.49 -5.41 8.36
CA LEU A 26 -4.67 -5.39 7.15
C LEU A 26 -3.87 -4.08 7.05
N ALA A 27 -4.47 -2.94 7.42
CA ALA A 27 -3.77 -1.66 7.50
C ALA A 27 -2.57 -1.72 8.46
N ALA A 28 -2.73 -2.29 9.65
CA ALA A 28 -1.63 -2.44 10.61
C ALA A 28 -0.44 -3.24 10.06
N LEU A 29 -0.70 -4.30 9.29
CA LEU A 29 0.36 -5.02 8.56
C LEU A 29 0.94 -4.18 7.42
N GLY A 30 0.09 -3.41 6.74
CA GLY A 30 0.45 -2.49 5.67
C GLY A 30 1.39 -1.37 6.10
N ASP A 31 1.18 -0.75 7.26
CA ASP A 31 2.09 0.26 7.81
C ASP A 31 3.52 -0.29 7.92
N ALA A 32 3.67 -1.49 8.51
CA ALA A 32 4.98 -2.13 8.62
C ALA A 32 5.60 -2.46 7.25
N PHE A 33 4.81 -3.01 6.33
CA PHE A 33 5.27 -3.36 4.99
C PHE A 33 5.68 -2.14 4.17
N ILE A 34 4.89 -1.08 4.18
CA ILE A 34 5.16 0.17 3.45
C ILE A 34 6.40 0.86 4.01
N ASN A 35 6.53 0.93 5.34
CA ASN A 35 7.70 1.50 5.98
C ASN A 35 8.97 0.74 5.56
N PHE A 36 8.90 -0.59 5.46
CA PHE A 36 10.01 -1.40 4.96
C PHE A 36 10.31 -1.14 3.48
N ALA A 37 9.30 -1.20 2.60
CA ALA A 37 9.47 -0.97 1.17
C ALA A 37 10.03 0.43 0.88
N TYR A 38 9.55 1.44 1.60
CA TYR A 38 10.04 2.81 1.49
C TYR A 38 11.47 2.97 2.02
N SER A 39 11.79 2.35 3.16
CA SER A 39 13.16 2.32 3.71
C SER A 39 14.13 1.67 2.72
N LEU A 40 13.71 0.60 2.05
CA LEU A 40 14.50 -0.07 1.02
C LEU A 40 14.69 0.81 -0.23
N ALA A 41 13.64 1.51 -0.67
CA ALA A 41 13.74 2.50 -1.76
C ALA A 41 14.71 3.64 -1.41
N LEU A 42 14.64 4.15 -0.18
CA LEU A 42 15.55 5.18 0.32
C LEU A 42 17.00 4.67 0.39
N SER A 43 17.18 3.44 0.84
CA SER A 43 18.49 2.80 0.90
C SER A 43 19.11 2.67 -0.48
N LYS A 44 18.32 2.24 -1.47
CA LYS A 44 18.74 2.15 -2.87
C LYS A 44 19.11 3.52 -3.45
N LYS A 45 18.31 4.56 -3.19
CA LYS A 45 18.58 5.93 -3.64
C LYS A 45 19.86 6.52 -3.03
N ARG A 46 20.16 6.19 -1.77
CA ARG A 46 21.31 6.72 -1.05
C ARG A 46 22.59 5.89 -1.18
N GLY A 47 22.49 4.66 -1.68
CA GLY A 47 23.61 3.72 -1.74
C GLY A 47 24.04 3.15 -0.39
N GLN A 48 23.24 3.32 0.67
CA GLN A 48 23.52 2.81 2.02
C GLN A 48 22.24 2.42 2.76
N PRO A 49 22.27 1.43 3.67
CA PRO A 49 21.12 1.08 4.50
C PRO A 49 20.53 2.29 5.22
N SER A 50 19.22 2.49 5.09
CA SER A 50 18.47 3.63 5.63
C SER A 50 17.08 3.19 6.06
N GLY A 51 16.58 3.77 7.16
CA GLY A 51 15.21 3.56 7.64
C GLY A 51 14.42 4.86 7.65
N ALA A 52 13.14 4.78 7.27
CA ALA A 52 12.21 5.90 7.38
C ALA A 52 10.77 5.41 7.56
N LYS A 53 9.99 6.15 8.35
CA LYS A 53 8.55 5.99 8.41
C LYS A 53 7.86 6.90 7.40
N VAL A 54 6.85 6.37 6.72
CA VAL A 54 6.01 7.14 5.81
C VAL A 54 4.99 7.93 6.65
N LYS A 55 4.89 9.23 6.38
CA LYS A 55 3.90 10.07 7.07
C LYS A 55 2.51 9.78 6.51
N GLY A 56 1.52 9.52 7.37
CA GLY A 56 0.14 9.29 6.94
C GLY A 56 -0.46 10.43 6.10
N ALA A 57 0.04 11.67 6.25
CA ALA A 57 -0.35 12.79 5.39
C ALA A 57 -0.02 12.57 3.91
N ILE A 58 1.13 11.94 3.63
CA ILE A 58 1.59 11.59 2.26
C ILE A 58 0.66 10.53 1.67
N LEU A 59 0.39 9.46 2.43
CA LEU A 59 -0.49 8.38 1.99
C LEU A 59 -1.91 8.88 1.73
N LYS A 60 -2.44 9.73 2.61
CA LYS A 60 -3.75 10.36 2.44
C LYS A 60 -3.84 11.18 1.16
N GLU A 61 -2.83 11.99 0.86
CA GLU A 61 -2.81 12.80 -0.36
C GLU A 61 -2.70 11.93 -1.60
N ALA A 62 -1.79 10.96 -1.59
CA ALA A 62 -1.60 10.02 -2.69
C ALA A 62 -2.87 9.21 -2.99
N PHE A 63 -3.55 8.74 -1.94
CA PHE A 63 -4.81 8.00 -2.06
C PHE A 63 -5.91 8.81 -2.73
N ARG A 64 -5.99 10.11 -2.42
CA ARG A 64 -6.94 11.03 -3.08
C ARG A 64 -6.57 11.25 -4.54
N LYS A 65 -5.28 11.49 -4.83
CA LYS A 65 -4.79 11.69 -6.20
C LYS A 65 -4.96 10.45 -7.08
N ALA A 66 -4.90 9.25 -6.49
CA ALA A 66 -5.16 7.98 -7.19
C ALA A 66 -6.67 7.71 -7.46
N GLY A 67 -7.56 8.64 -7.07
CA GLY A 67 -9.00 8.49 -7.26
C GLY A 67 -9.67 7.47 -6.34
N LEU A 68 -8.96 6.90 -5.36
CA LEU A 68 -9.48 5.82 -4.53
C LEU A 68 -10.53 6.28 -3.50
N ARG A 69 -10.63 7.60 -3.26
CA ARG A 69 -11.59 8.17 -2.30
C ARG A 69 -13.05 7.84 -2.62
N GLU A 70 -13.41 7.65 -3.88
CA GLU A 70 -14.77 7.30 -4.30
C GLU A 70 -15.24 5.94 -3.80
N HIS A 71 -14.31 5.03 -3.46
CA HIS A 71 -14.59 3.68 -2.94
C HIS A 71 -14.72 3.64 -1.42
N MET A 72 -14.52 4.78 -0.75
CA MET A 72 -14.61 4.91 0.71
C MET A 72 -15.99 5.43 1.14
N PRO A 73 -16.49 5.02 2.32
CA PRO A 73 -17.69 5.61 2.90
C PRO A 73 -17.64 7.15 2.97
N SER A 74 -18.80 7.79 2.96
CA SER A 74 -18.92 9.25 2.91
C SER A 74 -18.26 9.94 4.13
N ARG A 75 -18.42 9.37 5.33
CA ARG A 75 -17.89 9.91 6.59
C ARG A 75 -16.71 9.08 7.09
N VAL A 76 -15.50 9.42 6.64
CA VAL A 76 -14.25 8.81 7.10
C VAL A 76 -13.25 9.87 7.53
N SER A 77 -12.54 9.60 8.63
CA SER A 77 -11.51 10.50 9.14
C SER A 77 -10.27 10.49 8.24
N SER A 78 -9.41 11.49 8.39
CA SER A 78 -8.13 11.56 7.67
C SER A 78 -7.21 10.38 7.98
N HIS A 79 -7.25 9.85 9.21
CA HIS A 79 -6.49 8.68 9.62
C HIS A 79 -6.96 7.43 8.88
N ILE A 80 -8.28 7.21 8.78
CA ILE A 80 -8.86 6.07 8.06
C ILE A 80 -8.45 6.06 6.58
N ILE A 81 -8.28 7.24 5.96
CA ILE A 81 -7.82 7.32 4.56
C ILE A 81 -6.36 6.85 4.42
N ALA A 82 -5.50 7.16 5.40
CA ALA A 82 -4.12 6.67 5.39
C ALA A 82 -4.10 5.14 5.58
N ASP A 83 -4.84 4.63 6.57
CA ASP A 83 -4.99 3.20 6.84
C ASP A 83 -5.51 2.44 5.61
N ALA A 84 -6.44 3.04 4.85
CA ALA A 84 -6.98 2.45 3.63
C ALA A 84 -5.89 2.26 2.55
N ALA A 85 -4.96 3.22 2.42
CA ALA A 85 -3.81 3.09 1.53
C ALA A 85 -2.88 1.95 1.99
N GLU A 86 -2.67 1.85 3.31
CA GLU A 86 -1.84 0.80 3.92
C GLU A 86 -2.43 -0.60 3.68
N ALA A 87 -3.73 -0.74 3.92
CA ALA A 87 -4.45 -1.98 3.70
C ALA A 87 -4.41 -2.42 2.22
N LEU A 88 -4.62 -1.48 1.28
CA LEU A 88 -4.60 -1.78 -0.14
C LEU A 88 -3.23 -2.29 -0.62
N ILE A 89 -2.15 -1.64 -0.17
CA ILE A 89 -0.80 -2.05 -0.56
C ILE A 89 -0.44 -3.41 0.02
N ALA A 90 -0.79 -3.66 1.30
CA ALA A 90 -0.61 -4.97 1.92
C ALA A 90 -1.39 -6.06 1.19
N TYR A 91 -2.66 -5.80 0.90
CA TYR A 91 -3.52 -6.72 0.15
C TYR A 91 -2.88 -7.10 -1.19
N ALA A 92 -2.49 -6.10 -1.97
CA ALA A 92 -1.93 -6.29 -3.30
C ALA A 92 -0.65 -7.13 -3.27
N TRP A 93 0.21 -6.91 -2.28
CA TRP A 93 1.41 -7.71 -2.10
C TRP A 93 1.07 -9.15 -1.65
N LEU A 94 0.17 -9.31 -0.67
CA LEU A 94 -0.23 -10.62 -0.16
C LEU A 94 -0.95 -11.47 -1.22
N LYS A 95 -1.67 -10.87 -2.15
CA LYS A 95 -2.35 -11.54 -3.27
C LYS A 95 -1.53 -11.60 -4.57
N LYS A 96 -0.25 -11.18 -4.53
CA LYS A 96 0.68 -11.19 -5.67
C LYS A 96 0.31 -10.27 -6.84
N HIS A 97 -0.58 -9.30 -6.63
CA HIS A 97 -0.81 -8.26 -7.63
C HIS A 97 0.42 -7.37 -7.81
N ILE A 98 1.26 -7.24 -6.78
CA ILE A 98 2.52 -6.49 -6.84
C ILE A 98 3.62 -7.18 -6.04
N THR A 99 4.88 -7.08 -6.50
CA THR A 99 6.04 -7.56 -5.73
C THR A 99 6.69 -6.43 -4.92
N LEU A 100 7.54 -6.80 -3.95
CA LEU A 100 8.32 -5.80 -3.19
C LEU A 100 9.24 -5.01 -4.13
N GLU A 101 9.86 -5.67 -5.10
CA GLU A 101 10.75 -5.07 -6.09
C GLU A 101 10.01 -4.07 -6.97
N GLU A 102 8.78 -4.37 -7.39
CA GLU A 102 7.93 -3.42 -8.10
C GLU A 102 7.59 -2.20 -7.23
N CYS A 103 7.23 -2.41 -5.96
CA CYS A 103 6.98 -1.31 -5.02
C CYS A 103 8.22 -0.41 -4.89
N VAL A 104 9.39 -1.01 -4.64
CA VAL A 104 10.66 -0.28 -4.51
C VAL A 104 10.98 0.47 -5.80
N ALA A 105 10.85 -0.17 -6.96
CA ALA A 105 11.11 0.46 -8.24
C ALA A 105 10.27 1.74 -8.41
N ILE A 106 8.96 1.66 -8.14
CA ILE A 106 8.03 2.81 -8.24
C ILE A 106 8.40 3.90 -7.23
N LEU A 107 8.62 3.54 -5.96
CA LEU A 107 9.01 4.49 -4.91
C LEU A 107 10.39 5.15 -5.16
N THR A 108 11.20 4.58 -6.06
CA THR A 108 12.46 5.19 -6.48
C THR A 108 12.34 6.12 -7.69
N LYS A 109 11.23 6.14 -8.44
CA LYS A 109 11.12 6.86 -9.71
C LYS A 109 11.12 8.39 -9.58
N THR A 110 10.46 8.93 -8.56
CA THR A 110 10.30 10.38 -8.40
C THR A 110 10.91 10.85 -7.09
N GLU A 111 11.26 12.14 -7.02
CA GLU A 111 11.67 12.78 -5.77
C GLU A 111 10.47 13.09 -4.87
N ASN A 112 9.32 13.37 -5.47
CA ASN A 112 8.08 13.66 -4.75
C ASN A 112 7.43 12.37 -4.23
N MET A 113 7.42 12.21 -2.91
CA MET A 113 6.85 11.04 -2.25
C MET A 113 5.35 10.87 -2.52
N VAL A 114 4.58 11.95 -2.57
CA VAL A 114 3.13 11.88 -2.85
C VAL A 114 2.92 11.30 -4.25
N ASP A 115 3.69 11.76 -5.23
CA ASP A 115 3.54 11.28 -6.61
C ASP A 115 3.99 9.82 -6.75
N SER A 116 5.09 9.43 -6.09
CA SER A 116 5.54 8.03 -6.02
C SER A 116 4.46 7.10 -5.42
N PHE A 117 3.83 7.50 -4.32
CA PHE A 117 2.75 6.71 -3.72
C PHE A 117 1.47 6.76 -4.55
N THR A 118 1.20 7.85 -5.25
CA THR A 118 0.06 7.96 -6.18
C THR A 118 0.22 6.95 -7.32
N GLU A 119 1.40 6.89 -7.94
CA GLU A 119 1.70 5.91 -9.00
C GLU A 119 1.56 4.48 -8.49
N LEU A 120 2.09 4.19 -7.29
CA LEU A 120 1.97 2.86 -6.68
C LEU A 120 0.52 2.45 -6.46
N LEU A 121 -0.30 3.33 -5.88
CA LEU A 121 -1.70 3.08 -5.60
C LEU A 121 -2.54 2.93 -6.88
N SER A 122 -2.29 3.75 -7.90
CA SER A 122 -2.95 3.64 -9.20
C SER A 122 -2.62 2.30 -9.88
N LYS A 123 -1.34 1.90 -9.90
CA LYS A 123 -0.93 0.61 -10.48
C LYS A 123 -1.55 -0.57 -9.73
N ILE A 124 -1.66 -0.49 -8.41
CA ILE A 124 -2.31 -1.53 -7.61
C ILE A 124 -3.80 -1.60 -7.95
N ARG A 125 -4.48 -0.46 -8.03
CA ARG A 125 -5.90 -0.38 -8.40
C ARG A 125 -6.17 -1.07 -9.75
N GLU A 126 -5.30 -0.88 -10.74
CA GLU A 126 -5.42 -1.51 -12.07
C GLU A 126 -5.24 -3.03 -12.04
N LYS A 127 -4.44 -3.55 -11.11
CA LYS A 127 -4.11 -4.98 -11.02
C LYS A 127 -5.00 -5.78 -10.09
N VAL A 128 -5.66 -5.13 -9.13
CA VAL A 128 -6.51 -5.78 -8.14
C VAL A 128 -7.85 -6.17 -8.76
N THR A 129 -8.20 -7.43 -8.61
CA THR A 129 -9.50 -8.00 -9.00
C THR A 129 -10.12 -8.70 -7.80
N PHE A 130 -11.45 -8.73 -7.75
CA PHE A 130 -12.25 -9.34 -6.68
C PHE A 130 -13.16 -10.42 -7.25
#